data_AF-A0A972ZPR7-F1
#
_entry.id   AF-A0A972ZPR7-F1
#
_cell.length_a   1.000
_cell.length_b   1.000
_cell.length_c   1.000
_cell.angle_alpha   90.00
_cell.angle_beta   90.00
_cell.angle_gamma   90.00
#
_symmetry.space_group_name_H-M   'P 1'
#
loop_
_entity.id
_entity.type
_entity.pdbx_description
1 polymer ?
#
loop_
_entity_poly.entity_id
_entity_poly.type
_entity_poly.pdbx_seq_one_letter_code
_entity_poly.pdbx_strand_id
1 'polypeptide(L)'
;MPTRIRKSPAVCLCISIIKLVSGKLRYSRKYHGTLVKMDDGHEYTIFRHISNYPIKESKDPTVFIVSFKFARLTHKANKIASIIPMLLITGFPGFHMKMYAVNRNNGYWQEKYQWESKQALEDYKKSFVFMVMNKRVINRSIISIELNNHQLIDYIKKKDEII
;
A
#
# COMPACT_ATOMS: atom_id res chain seq x y z
N MET A 1 -2.44 0.73 22.52
CA MET A 1 -2.54 -0.24 21.39
C MET A 1 -4.01 -0.46 21.04
N PRO A 2 -4.38 -0.57 19.75
CA PRO A 2 -5.77 -0.78 19.33
C PRO A 2 -6.29 -2.18 19.73
N THR A 3 -7.57 -2.25 20.13
CA THR A 3 -8.22 -3.50 20.58
C THR A 3 -8.36 -4.54 19.44
N ARG A 4 -8.50 -5.83 19.78
CA ARG A 4 -8.67 -6.90 18.76
C ARG A 4 -9.85 -6.64 17.82
N ILE A 5 -10.97 -6.11 18.35
CA ILE A 5 -12.17 -5.74 17.57
C ILE A 5 -11.82 -4.75 16.46
N ARG A 6 -10.98 -3.76 16.76
CA ARG A 6 -10.57 -2.71 15.82
C ARG A 6 -9.74 -3.24 14.65
N LYS A 7 -9.09 -4.41 14.80
CA LYS A 7 -8.31 -5.08 13.77
C LYS A 7 -9.14 -6.08 12.93
N SER A 8 -10.43 -6.25 13.25
CA SER A 8 -11.30 -7.16 12.48
C SER A 8 -11.59 -6.62 11.07
N PRO A 9 -11.72 -7.50 10.04
CA PRO A 9 -12.00 -7.08 8.67
C PRO A 9 -13.27 -6.22 8.53
N ALA A 10 -14.37 -6.60 9.19
CA ALA A 10 -15.64 -5.88 9.11
C ALA A 10 -15.51 -4.45 9.66
N VAL A 11 -14.88 -4.28 10.82
CA VAL A 11 -14.66 -2.95 11.42
C VAL A 11 -13.73 -2.11 10.53
N CYS A 12 -12.69 -2.71 9.96
CA CYS A 12 -11.81 -2.01 9.03
C CYS A 12 -12.56 -1.54 7.77
N LEU A 13 -13.42 -2.39 7.20
CA LEU A 13 -14.24 -2.02 6.05
C LEU A 13 -15.17 -0.84 6.36
N CYS A 14 -15.92 -0.92 7.47
CA CYS A 14 -16.81 0.16 7.91
C CYS A 14 -16.05 1.48 8.09
N ILE A 15 -14.88 1.43 8.74
CA ILE A 15 -14.08 2.64 8.97
C ILE A 15 -13.55 3.23 7.67
N SER A 16 -13.11 2.41 6.72
CA SER A 16 -12.69 2.89 5.41
C SER A 16 -13.82 3.57 4.65
N ILE A 17 -15.02 2.98 4.66
CA ILE A 17 -16.20 3.57 4.02
C ILE A 17 -16.54 4.92 4.66
N ILE A 18 -16.61 4.98 6.00
CA ILE A 18 -16.88 6.23 6.73
C ILE A 18 -15.82 7.29 6.39
N LYS A 19 -14.53 6.92 6.37
CA LYS A 19 -13.45 7.84 6.02
C LYS A 19 -13.54 8.31 4.56
N LEU A 20 -13.93 7.45 3.62
CA LEU A 20 -14.13 7.84 2.22
C LEU A 20 -15.26 8.85 2.09
N VAL A 21 -16.43 8.55 2.65
CA VAL A 21 -17.63 9.39 2.56
C VAL A 21 -17.41 10.73 3.28
N SER A 22 -16.71 10.74 4.41
CA SER A 22 -16.34 11.98 5.13
C SER A 22 -15.15 12.73 4.52
N GLY A 23 -14.57 12.23 3.43
CA GLY A 23 -13.41 12.85 2.76
C GLY A 23 -12.09 12.78 3.55
N LYS A 24 -12.03 11.99 4.63
CA LYS A 24 -10.84 11.70 5.45
C LYS A 24 -9.95 10.60 4.87
N LEU A 25 -10.40 9.90 3.84
CA LEU A 25 -9.62 9.02 2.97
C LEU A 25 -9.85 9.46 1.53
N ARG A 26 -8.80 9.65 0.74
CA ARG A 26 -8.91 10.18 -0.62
C ARG A 26 -8.11 9.37 -1.61
N TYR A 27 -8.69 9.12 -2.77
CA TYR A 27 -7.92 8.76 -3.95
C TYR A 27 -7.26 10.01 -4.50
N SER A 28 -6.00 9.87 -4.91
CA SER A 28 -5.28 10.96 -5.55
C SER A 28 -4.75 10.51 -6.90
N ARG A 29 -4.93 11.37 -7.90
CA ARG A 29 -4.37 11.19 -9.24
C ARG A 29 -2.96 11.80 -9.37
N LYS A 30 -2.45 12.46 -8.32
CA LYS A 30 -1.18 13.21 -8.34
C LYS A 30 0.01 12.40 -8.86
N TYR A 31 0.07 11.11 -8.51
CA TYR A 31 1.17 10.21 -8.90
C TYR A 31 0.77 9.20 -9.97
N HIS A 32 -0.40 9.35 -10.59
CA HIS A 32 -0.86 8.40 -11.61
C HIS A 32 -0.01 8.54 -12.88
N GLY A 33 0.59 7.45 -13.34
CA GLY A 33 1.47 7.43 -14.49
C GLY A 33 2.95 7.68 -14.15
N THR A 34 3.27 8.09 -12.93
CA THR A 34 4.66 8.31 -12.50
C THR A 34 5.45 7.00 -12.52
N LEU A 35 6.63 7.03 -13.14
CA LEU A 35 7.60 5.93 -13.12
C LEU A 35 8.44 6.00 -11.85
N VAL A 36 8.52 4.88 -11.13
CA VAL A 36 9.42 4.74 -9.99
C VAL A 36 10.45 3.66 -10.31
N LYS A 37 11.72 4.05 -10.25
CA LYS A 37 12.86 3.16 -10.40
C LYS A 37 13.33 2.71 -9.02
N MET A 38 13.47 1.41 -8.83
CA MET A 38 14.00 0.81 -7.61
C MET A 38 15.53 0.71 -7.72
N ASP A 39 16.20 0.49 -6.58
CA ASP A 39 17.67 0.38 -6.52
C ASP A 39 18.22 -0.81 -7.33
N ASP A 40 17.40 -1.85 -7.51
CA ASP A 40 17.68 -3.01 -8.38
C ASP A 40 17.53 -2.71 -9.89
N GLY A 41 17.20 -1.47 -10.25
CA GLY A 41 17.01 -1.02 -11.63
C GLY A 41 15.62 -1.30 -12.21
N HIS A 42 14.73 -2.00 -11.50
CA HIS A 42 13.37 -2.25 -11.99
C HIS A 42 12.51 -0.98 -11.95
N GLU A 43 11.72 -0.79 -13.01
CA GLU A 43 10.82 0.36 -13.16
C GLU A 43 9.36 -0.07 -12.99
N TYR A 44 8.60 0.72 -12.24
CA TYR A 44 7.19 0.49 -11.96
C TYR A 44 6.38 1.74 -12.25
N THR A 45 5.27 1.62 -12.97
CA THR A 45 4.35 2.72 -13.22
C THR A 45 3.24 2.74 -12.16
N ILE A 46 3.13 3.83 -11.40
CA ILE A 46 2.05 4.01 -10.42
C ILE A 46 0.71 4.15 -11.15
N PHE A 47 -0.31 3.41 -10.72
CA PHE A 47 -1.66 3.46 -11.31
C PHE A 47 -2.77 3.70 -10.29
N ARG A 48 -2.46 3.70 -8.99
CA ARG A 48 -3.42 4.03 -7.93
C ARG A 48 -2.69 4.54 -6.69
N HIS A 49 -3.25 5.59 -6.09
CA HIS A 49 -2.79 6.14 -4.81
C HIS A 49 -4.00 6.48 -3.94
N ILE A 50 -3.95 6.05 -2.68
CA ILE A 50 -4.95 6.34 -1.65
C ILE A 50 -4.27 6.71 -0.32
N SER A 51 -4.73 7.76 0.33
CA SER A 51 -4.14 8.25 1.58
C SER A 51 -5.20 8.84 2.52
N ASN A 52 -4.89 8.87 3.82
CA ASN A 52 -5.66 9.70 4.76
C ASN A 52 -5.56 11.18 4.36
N TYR A 53 -6.59 11.96 4.73
CA TYR A 53 -6.63 13.40 4.55
C TYR A 53 -7.16 14.11 5.83
N PRO A 54 -6.54 15.21 6.27
CA PRO A 54 -5.25 15.72 5.79
C PRO A 54 -4.13 14.71 6.03
N ILE A 55 -3.05 14.80 5.25
CA ILE A 55 -1.85 13.99 5.49
C ILE A 55 -1.29 14.43 6.83
N LYS A 56 -1.22 13.50 7.78
CA LYS A 56 -0.60 13.72 9.09
C LYS A 56 0.81 13.17 9.07
N GLU A 57 1.75 13.98 9.54
CA GLU A 57 3.08 13.48 9.84
C GLU A 57 2.99 12.52 11.03
N SER A 58 3.64 11.37 10.91
CA SER A 58 3.89 10.49 12.05
C SER A 58 5.25 10.82 12.63
N LYS A 59 5.41 10.64 13.93
CA LYS A 59 6.71 10.77 14.61
C LYS A 59 7.68 9.67 14.17
N ASP A 60 7.18 8.45 13.99
CA ASP A 60 7.99 7.26 13.69
C ASP A 60 7.46 6.50 12.46
N PRO A 61 7.34 7.14 11.28
CA PRO A 61 6.70 6.53 10.12
C PRO A 61 7.48 5.31 9.65
N THR A 62 6.78 4.25 9.24
CA THR A 62 7.40 3.07 8.63
C THR A 62 6.88 2.87 7.23
N VAL A 63 7.80 2.78 6.27
CA VAL A 63 7.51 2.43 4.89
C VAL A 63 7.72 0.95 4.69
N PHE A 64 6.76 0.32 4.02
CA PHE A 64 6.83 -1.08 3.59
C PHE A 64 6.60 -1.14 2.09
N ILE A 65 7.57 -1.65 1.35
CA ILE A 65 7.47 -1.82 -0.10
C ILE A 65 7.57 -3.31 -0.39
N VAL A 66 6.61 -3.84 -1.12
CA VAL A 66 6.56 -5.25 -1.49
C VAL A 66 6.30 -5.38 -2.98
N SER A 67 7.08 -6.23 -3.63
CA SER A 67 6.96 -6.57 -5.04
C SER A 67 6.64 -8.05 -5.20
N PHE A 68 5.74 -8.40 -6.13
CA PHE A 68 5.28 -9.77 -6.30
C PHE A 68 4.60 -10.02 -7.65
N LYS A 69 4.40 -11.30 -7.99
CA LYS A 69 3.58 -11.74 -9.14
C LYS A 69 2.29 -12.41 -8.65
N PHE A 70 1.16 -12.08 -9.27
CA PHE A 70 -0.10 -12.77 -9.02
C PHE A 70 -0.12 -14.16 -9.68
N ALA A 71 -0.75 -15.14 -9.04
CA ALA A 71 -0.74 -16.52 -9.52
C ALA A 71 -1.73 -16.81 -10.67
N ARG A 72 -2.89 -16.15 -10.72
CA ARG A 72 -4.02 -16.59 -11.58
C ARG A 72 -4.81 -15.49 -12.29
N LEU A 73 -4.66 -14.23 -11.89
CA LEU A 73 -5.55 -13.14 -12.36
C LEU A 73 -4.83 -12.25 -13.38
N THR A 74 -5.56 -11.84 -14.42
CA THR A 74 -5.08 -10.87 -15.42
C THR A 74 -4.86 -9.49 -14.79
N HIS A 75 -4.12 -8.61 -15.47
CA HIS A 75 -3.85 -7.27 -14.94
C HIS A 75 -5.13 -6.46 -14.67
N LYS A 76 -6.10 -6.52 -15.59
CA LYS A 76 -7.38 -5.82 -15.44
C LYS A 76 -8.20 -6.39 -14.28
N ALA A 77 -8.27 -7.72 -14.14
CA ALA A 77 -8.98 -8.38 -13.05
C ALA A 77 -8.36 -8.04 -11.69
N ASN A 78 -7.03 -8.07 -11.56
CA ASN A 78 -6.36 -7.69 -10.31
C ASN A 78 -6.55 -6.23 -9.94
N LYS A 79 -6.59 -5.33 -10.93
CA LYS A 79 -6.86 -3.90 -10.68
C LYS A 79 -8.24 -3.70 -10.06
N ILE A 80 -9.26 -4.45 -10.50
CA ILE A 80 -10.61 -4.38 -9.92
C ILE A 80 -10.65 -5.10 -8.56
N ALA A 81 -10.19 -6.35 -8.51
CA ALA A 81 -10.21 -7.20 -7.32
C ALA A 81 -9.37 -6.65 -6.16
N SER A 82 -8.44 -5.73 -6.40
CA SER A 82 -7.65 -5.07 -5.36
C SER A 82 -8.43 -4.02 -4.58
N ILE A 83 -9.63 -3.61 -5.01
CA ILE A 83 -10.45 -2.63 -4.29
C ILE A 83 -10.88 -3.16 -2.91
N ILE A 84 -11.31 -4.42 -2.82
CA ILE A 84 -11.77 -4.99 -1.53
C ILE A 84 -10.61 -5.08 -0.51
N PRO A 85 -9.45 -5.71 -0.82
CA PRO A 85 -8.31 -5.70 0.09
C PRO A 85 -7.85 -4.29 0.45
N MET A 86 -7.87 -3.36 -0.51
CA MET A 86 -7.51 -1.97 -0.25
C MET A 86 -8.38 -1.34 0.84
N LEU A 87 -9.71 -1.51 0.78
CA LEU A 87 -10.61 -0.96 1.80
C LEU A 87 -10.39 -1.61 3.17
N LEU A 88 -10.06 -2.90 3.22
CA LEU A 88 -9.70 -3.55 4.48
C LEU A 88 -8.39 -2.98 5.06
N ILE A 89 -7.40 -2.72 4.21
CA ILE A 89 -6.11 -2.15 4.60
C ILE A 89 -6.24 -0.71 5.06
N THR A 90 -6.95 0.13 4.32
CA THR A 90 -7.05 1.57 4.62
C THR A 90 -7.78 1.85 5.93
N GLY A 91 -8.55 0.86 6.39
CA GLY A 91 -9.28 0.89 7.64
C GLY A 91 -8.45 0.37 8.80
N PHE A 92 -7.32 -0.28 8.55
CA PHE A 92 -6.48 -0.86 9.58
C PHE A 92 -5.83 0.24 10.45
N PRO A 93 -5.69 0.03 11.77
CA PRO A 93 -5.03 1.00 12.65
C PRO A 93 -3.62 1.35 12.20
N GLY A 94 -3.27 2.64 12.27
CA GLY A 94 -1.98 3.14 11.84
C GLY A 94 -1.78 3.22 10.32
N PHE A 95 -2.78 2.90 9.50
CA PHE A 95 -2.69 3.11 8.05
C PHE A 95 -2.57 4.61 7.73
N HIS A 96 -1.59 5.01 6.89
CA HIS A 96 -1.47 6.38 6.38
C HIS A 96 -1.70 6.47 4.88
N MET A 97 -0.99 5.66 4.09
CA MET A 97 -0.98 5.77 2.63
C MET A 97 -0.67 4.42 1.99
N LYS A 98 -1.24 4.20 0.80
CA LYS A 98 -0.89 3.09 -0.09
C LYS A 98 -0.81 3.55 -1.54
N MET A 99 0.23 3.08 -2.22
CA MET A 99 0.40 3.22 -3.66
C MET A 99 0.52 1.86 -4.33
N TYR A 100 0.00 1.79 -5.54
CA TYR A 100 0.07 0.61 -6.38
C TYR A 100 0.79 0.98 -7.66
N ALA A 101 1.79 0.19 -8.00
CA ALA A 101 2.54 0.30 -9.22
C ALA A 101 2.68 -1.06 -9.90
N VAL A 102 2.95 -1.04 -11.19
CA VAL A 102 3.11 -2.25 -12.00
C VAL A 102 4.31 -2.09 -12.91
N ASN A 103 5.12 -3.13 -12.99
CA ASN A 103 6.12 -3.29 -14.03
C ASN A 103 5.46 -4.08 -15.17
N ARG A 104 5.19 -3.39 -16.29
CA ARG A 104 4.51 -3.99 -17.45
C ARG A 104 5.41 -4.94 -18.24
N ASN A 105 6.73 -4.83 -18.09
CA ASN A 105 7.71 -5.59 -18.87
C ASN A 105 7.90 -7.00 -18.30
N ASN A 106 7.87 -7.15 -16.97
CA ASN A 106 8.13 -8.44 -16.31
C ASN A 106 6.92 -8.99 -15.53
N GLY A 107 5.80 -8.27 -15.51
CA GLY A 107 4.55 -8.67 -14.85
C GLY A 107 4.54 -8.52 -13.33
N TYR A 108 5.57 -7.92 -12.72
CA TYR A 108 5.59 -7.65 -11.29
C TYR A 108 4.66 -6.51 -10.91
N TRP A 109 4.04 -6.68 -9.75
CA TRP A 109 3.28 -5.65 -9.06
C TRP A 109 4.11 -5.15 -7.90
N GLN A 110 3.93 -3.88 -7.57
CA GLN A 110 4.56 -3.29 -6.41
C GLN A 110 3.53 -2.52 -5.62
N GLU A 111 3.48 -2.80 -4.33
CA GLU A 111 2.65 -2.10 -3.38
C GLU A 111 3.56 -1.39 -2.37
N LYS A 112 3.33 -0.09 -2.20
CA LYS A 112 4.06 0.74 -1.25
C LYS A 112 3.11 1.23 -0.20
N TYR A 113 3.49 1.07 1.05
CA TYR A 113 2.68 1.39 2.21
C TYR A 113 3.43 2.36 3.09
N GLN A 114 2.70 3.27 3.71
CA GLN A 114 3.17 4.02 4.86
C GLN A 114 2.26 3.72 6.05
N TRP A 115 2.90 3.35 7.15
CA TRP A 115 2.29 3.11 8.44
C TRP A 115 2.74 4.16 9.44
N GLU A 116 1.90 4.42 10.43
CA GLU A 116 2.16 5.32 11.54
C GLU A 116 3.41 4.89 12.32
N SER A 117 3.62 3.59 12.50
CA SER A 117 4.78 3.04 13.20
C SER A 117 5.14 1.63 12.75
N LYS A 118 6.33 1.18 13.14
CA LYS A 118 6.79 -0.20 12.95
C LYS A 118 5.80 -1.20 13.57
N GLN A 119 5.29 -0.90 14.76
CA GLN A 119 4.32 -1.76 15.43
C GLN A 119 3.00 -1.87 14.65
N ALA A 120 2.54 -0.79 14.03
CA ALA A 120 1.33 -0.83 13.18
C ALA A 120 1.54 -1.71 11.93
N LEU A 121 2.72 -1.66 11.32
CA LEU A 121 3.10 -2.56 10.23
C LEU A 121 3.13 -4.02 10.70
N GLU A 122 3.75 -4.32 11.85
CA GLU A 122 3.80 -5.69 12.38
C GLU A 122 2.41 -6.25 12.70
N ASP A 123 1.54 -5.41 13.25
CA ASP A 123 0.14 -5.76 13.48
C ASP A 123 -0.60 -6.06 12.17
N TYR A 124 -0.32 -5.27 11.14
CA TYR A 124 -0.89 -5.45 9.81
C TYR A 124 -0.44 -6.76 9.15
N LYS A 125 0.85 -7.11 9.23
CA LYS A 125 1.37 -8.38 8.69
C LYS A 125 0.74 -9.61 9.34
N LYS A 126 0.28 -9.49 10.59
CA LYS A 126 -0.45 -10.56 11.31
C LYS A 126 -1.94 -10.59 10.99
N SER A 127 -2.44 -9.67 10.16
CA SER A 127 -3.87 -9.54 9.86
C SER A 127 -4.36 -10.60 8.88
N PHE A 128 -5.66 -10.89 8.96
CA PHE A 128 -6.35 -11.77 8.01
C PHE A 128 -6.20 -11.30 6.56
N VAL A 129 -6.30 -9.99 6.31
CA VAL A 129 -6.18 -9.44 4.94
C VAL A 129 -4.79 -9.69 4.37
N PHE A 130 -3.72 -9.53 5.15
CA PHE A 130 -2.35 -9.79 4.68
C PHE A 130 -2.16 -11.27 4.32
N MET A 131 -2.64 -12.17 5.18
CA MET A 131 -2.63 -13.61 4.91
C MET A 131 -3.40 -13.98 3.62
N VAL A 132 -4.60 -13.41 3.41
CA VAL A 132 -5.39 -13.67 2.20
C VAL A 132 -4.69 -13.13 0.95
N MET A 133 -4.04 -11.97 1.03
CA MET A 133 -3.29 -11.42 -0.09
C MET A 133 -2.09 -12.30 -0.45
N ASN A 134 -1.33 -12.80 0.52
CA ASN A 134 -0.19 -13.69 0.26
C ASN A 134 -0.60 -14.98 -0.45
N LYS A 135 -1.80 -15.52 -0.18
CA LYS A 135 -2.32 -16.70 -0.89
C LYS A 135 -2.59 -16.47 -2.38
N ARG A 136 -2.68 -15.22 -2.84
CA ARG A 136 -2.92 -14.86 -4.25
C ARG A 136 -1.63 -14.69 -5.05
N VAL A 137 -0.48 -14.74 -4.37
CA VAL A 137 0.85 -14.46 -4.92
C VAL A 137 1.57 -15.76 -5.26
N ILE A 138 2.44 -15.73 -6.27
CA ILE A 138 3.39 -16.81 -6.52
C ILE A 138 4.41 -16.81 -5.38
N ASN A 139 4.42 -17.82 -4.52
CA ASN A 139 5.18 -17.84 -3.26
C ASN A 139 6.65 -17.41 -3.39
N ARG A 140 7.34 -17.77 -4.49
CA ARG A 140 8.76 -17.44 -4.71
C ARG A 140 9.00 -16.06 -5.35
N SER A 141 7.96 -15.26 -5.55
CA SER A 141 8.05 -13.95 -6.20
C SER A 141 8.04 -12.77 -5.23
N ILE A 142 7.82 -13.00 -3.93
CA ILE A 142 7.72 -11.92 -2.94
C ILE A 142 9.10 -11.38 -2.63
N ILE A 143 9.28 -10.09 -2.86
CA ILE A 143 10.46 -9.32 -2.46
C ILE A 143 9.96 -8.14 -1.65
N SER A 144 10.49 -7.89 -0.46
CA SER A 144 10.03 -6.80 0.40
C SER A 144 11.16 -6.06 1.10
N ILE A 145 10.97 -4.76 1.29
CA ILE A 145 11.85 -3.88 2.06
C ILE A 145 11.04 -3.08 3.09
N GLU A 146 11.69 -2.81 4.22
CA GLU A 146 11.14 -2.07 5.34
C GLU A 146 12.08 -0.96 5.76
N LEU A 147 11.53 0.24 5.89
CA LEU A 147 12.29 1.46 6.09
C LEU A 147 11.65 2.23 7.24
N ASN A 148 12.32 2.23 8.39
CA ASN A 148 11.85 2.91 9.58
C ASN A 148 12.27 4.39 9.52
N ASN A 149 11.44 5.27 10.06
CA ASN A 149 11.66 6.72 10.10
C ASN A 149 11.82 7.35 8.71
N HIS A 150 11.10 6.82 7.73
CA HIS A 150 11.06 7.35 6.36
C HIS A 150 9.64 7.69 5.96
N GLN A 151 9.46 8.73 5.14
CA GLN A 151 8.19 9.03 4.48
C GLN A 151 8.17 8.37 3.10
N LEU A 152 7.05 7.79 2.71
CA LEU A 152 6.92 7.15 1.39
C LEU A 152 6.98 8.19 0.25
N ILE A 153 6.56 9.44 0.51
CA ILE A 153 6.63 10.50 -0.49
C ILE A 153 8.07 10.84 -0.89
N ASP A 154 9.05 10.66 0.00
CA ASP A 154 10.46 10.99 -0.29
C ASP A 154 11.04 10.01 -1.31
N TYR A 155 10.60 8.74 -1.28
CA TYR A 155 10.95 7.72 -2.27
C TYR A 155 10.39 7.99 -3.66
N ILE A 156 9.41 8.87 -3.77
CA ILE A 156 8.78 9.22 -5.04
C ILE A 156 9.37 10.54 -5.55
N LYS A 157 9.55 11.51 -4.65
CA LYS A 157 10.06 12.85 -4.97
C LYS A 157 11.55 12.92 -5.28
N LYS A 158 12.37 11.96 -4.82
CA LYS A 158 13.83 11.91 -5.06
C LYS A 158 14.27 11.94 -6.54
N LYS A 159 13.34 12.06 -7.48
CA LYS A 159 13.59 12.10 -8.92
C LYS A 159 12.92 13.26 -9.67
N ASP A 160 12.17 14.15 -9.00
CA ASP A 160 11.75 15.42 -9.62
C ASP A 160 12.90 16.46 -9.66
N GLU A 161 14.04 16.17 -9.03
CA GLU A 161 15.25 17.03 -9.01
C GLU A 161 16.33 16.60 -10.02
N ILE A 162 16.01 15.68 -10.94
CA ILE A 162 16.89 15.36 -12.08
C ILE A 162 16.12 15.70 -13.36
N ILE A 163 16.09 16.99 -13.67
CA ILE A 163 15.89 17.51 -15.04
C ILE A 163 17.13 18.34 -15.34
#